data_AF-A0A1Q6QYN4-F1
#
_entry.id   AF-A0A1Q6QYN4-F1
#
_cell.length_a   1.000
_cell.length_b   1.000
_cell.length_c   1.000
_cell.angle_alpha   90.00
_cell.angle_beta   90.00
_cell.angle_gamma   90.00
#
_symmetry.space_group_name_H-M   'P 1'
#
loop_
_entity.id
_entity.type
_entity.pdbx_description
1 polymer ?
#
loop_
_entity_poly.entity_id
_entity_poly.type
_entity_poly.pdbx_seq_one_letter_code
_entity_poly.pdbx_strand_id
1 'polypeptide(L)'
;MTFKIKRQKNFFNKENSIFFVYDARLNVIKGGFDNFDIGNEEELIDSILKEINDDMLKQNNSSNRPYYITLSIILFSQLQNIVSIEYVTDNYVSIISRDEINKYI
;
A
#
# COMPACT_ATOMS: atom_id res chain seq x y z
N MET A 1 -15.69 5.32 -6.00
CA MET A 1 -15.91 3.85 -6.02
C MET A 1 -14.65 3.23 -5.47
N THR A 2 -14.75 2.29 -4.54
CA THR A 2 -13.55 1.67 -3.99
C THR A 2 -12.99 0.63 -4.96
N PHE A 3 -11.74 0.81 -5.37
CA PHE A 3 -10.98 -0.18 -6.13
C PHE A 3 -9.84 -0.71 -5.27
N LYS A 4 -9.54 -2.01 -5.37
CA LYS A 4 -8.47 -2.66 -4.60
C LYS A 4 -7.54 -3.44 -5.51
N ILE A 5 -6.25 -3.16 -5.45
CA ILE A 5 -5.20 -4.02 -6.03
C ILE A 5 -4.63 -4.89 -4.92
N LYS A 6 -4.57 -6.20 -5.12
CA LYS A 6 -4.00 -7.15 -4.16
C LYS A 6 -2.60 -7.58 -4.61
N ARG A 7 -1.66 -7.64 -3.67
CA ARG A 7 -0.34 -8.28 -3.83
C ARG A 7 0.00 -9.17 -2.64
N GLN A 8 0.87 -10.15 -2.88
CA GLN A 8 1.49 -10.95 -1.82
C GLN A 8 2.94 -10.53 -1.67
N LYS A 9 3.42 -10.39 -0.43
CA LYS A 9 4.83 -10.18 -0.17
C LYS A 9 5.27 -10.79 1.15
N ASN A 10 6.44 -11.43 1.12
CA ASN A 10 7.06 -11.98 2.30
C ASN A 10 7.89 -10.90 3.01
N PHE A 11 7.61 -10.71 4.29
CA PHE A 11 8.39 -9.87 5.20
C PHE A 11 8.60 -10.62 6.51
N PHE A 12 9.82 -10.61 7.06
CA PHE A 12 10.17 -11.28 8.30
C PHE A 12 9.73 -12.74 8.35
N ASN A 13 9.93 -13.47 7.25
CA ASN A 13 9.52 -14.86 7.05
C ASN A 13 8.01 -15.15 7.21
N LYS A 14 7.17 -14.14 6.98
CA LYS A 14 5.71 -14.26 6.96
C LYS A 14 5.17 -13.79 5.62
N GLU A 15 4.22 -14.53 5.07
CA GLU A 15 3.46 -14.10 3.90
C GLU A 15 2.42 -13.05 4.33
N ASN A 16 2.34 -11.95 3.57
CA ASN A 16 1.40 -10.86 3.81
C ASN A 16 0.60 -10.59 2.56
N SER A 17 -0.73 -10.60 2.69
CA SER A 17 -1.63 -10.07 1.68
C SER A 17 -1.78 -8.57 1.89
N ILE A 18 -1.37 -7.78 0.90
CA ILE A 18 -1.43 -6.32 0.93
C ILE A 18 -2.46 -5.88 -0.10
N PHE A 19 -3.44 -5.10 0.33
CA PHE A 19 -4.46 -4.51 -0.51
C PHE A 19 -4.25 -3.00 -0.58
N PHE A 20 -4.00 -2.51 -1.78
CA PHE A 20 -3.86 -1.09 -2.11
C PHE A 20 -5.23 -0.55 -2.49
N VAL A 21 -5.76 0.33 -1.65
CA VAL A 21 -7.14 0.83 -1.78
C VAL A 21 -7.12 2.21 -2.42
N TYR A 22 -7.92 2.36 -3.46
CA TYR A 22 -8.09 3.58 -4.23
C TYR A 22 -9.54 4.05 -4.17
N ASP A 23 -9.77 5.36 -4.13
CA ASP A 23 -11.06 5.94 -4.47
C ASP A 23 -11.08 6.33 -5.95
N ALA A 24 -11.62 5.42 -6.77
CA ALA A 24 -11.68 5.59 -8.22
C ALA A 24 -12.98 6.27 -8.66
N ARG A 25 -12.88 7.20 -9.61
CA ARG A 25 -14.03 7.87 -10.23
C ARG A 25 -14.21 7.36 -11.66
N LEU A 26 -15.30 6.63 -11.88
CA LEU A 26 -15.64 6.09 -13.19
C LEU A 26 -16.01 7.21 -14.16
N ASN A 27 -15.35 7.24 -15.32
CA ASN A 27 -15.70 8.08 -16.45
C ASN A 27 -16.27 7.21 -17.58
N VAL A 28 -17.59 7.25 -17.71
CA VAL A 28 -18.33 6.46 -18.70
C VAL A 28 -18.06 6.94 -20.14
N ILE A 29 -17.78 8.24 -20.32
CA ILE A 29 -17.52 8.83 -21.64
C ILE A 29 -16.16 8.37 -22.19
N LYS A 30 -15.14 8.30 -21.31
CA LYS A 30 -13.80 7.82 -21.67
C LYS A 30 -13.64 6.29 -21.60
N GLY A 31 -14.61 5.59 -21.01
CA GLY A 31 -14.54 4.13 -20.81
C GLY A 31 -13.46 3.70 -19.79
N GLY A 32 -13.25 4.48 -18.72
CA GLY A 32 -12.17 4.23 -17.74
C GLY A 32 -12.35 5.01 -16.44
N PHE A 33 -11.27 5.26 -15.70
CA PHE A 33 -11.27 6.11 -14.50
C PHE A 33 -10.62 7.48 -14.76
N ASP A 34 -11.13 8.53 -14.13
CA ASP A 34 -10.61 9.89 -14.32
C ASP A 34 -9.31 10.17 -13.57
N ASN A 35 -9.07 9.44 -12.47
CA ASN A 35 -8.03 9.74 -11.50
C ASN A 35 -7.05 8.58 -11.28
N PHE A 36 -7.09 7.55 -12.14
CA PHE A 36 -6.37 6.31 -11.93
C PHE A 36 -6.27 5.49 -13.24
N ASP A 37 -5.12 4.89 -13.50
CA ASP A 37 -4.94 3.89 -14.55
C ASP A 37 -4.53 2.56 -13.90
N ILE A 38 -5.35 1.52 -14.08
CA ILE A 38 -5.14 0.23 -13.40
C ILE A 38 -3.77 -0.36 -13.77
N GLY A 39 -3.41 -0.36 -15.05
CA GLY A 39 -2.20 -1.01 -15.52
C GLY A 39 -0.94 -0.30 -15.01
N ASN A 40 -0.92 1.03 -15.11
CA ASN A 40 0.18 1.83 -14.62
C ASN A 40 0.38 1.67 -13.10
N GLU A 41 -0.71 1.55 -12.34
CA GLU A 41 -0.65 1.47 -10.88
C GLU A 41 -0.25 0.07 -10.40
N GLU A 42 -0.66 -0.98 -11.12
CA GLU A 42 -0.13 -2.31 -10.91
C GLU A 42 1.38 -2.37 -11.14
N GLU A 43 1.89 -1.81 -12.25
CA GLU A 43 3.32 -1.76 -12.54
C GLU A 43 4.10 -0.97 -11.48
N LEU A 44 3.56 0.17 -11.04
CA LEU A 44 4.18 1.00 -10.01
C LEU A 44 4.25 0.28 -8.66
N ILE A 45 3.15 -0.35 -8.23
CA ILE A 45 3.11 -1.17 -7.01
C ILE A 45 4.17 -2.27 -7.08
N ASP A 46 4.25 -2.99 -8.19
CA ASP A 46 5.19 -4.12 -8.34
C ASP A 46 6.65 -3.65 -8.32
N SER A 47 6.96 -2.52 -8.97
CA SER A 47 8.29 -1.91 -8.94
C SER A 47 8.70 -1.54 -7.51
N ILE A 48 7.83 -0.82 -6.79
CA ILE A 48 8.09 -0.39 -5.41
C ILE A 48 8.26 -1.59 -4.49
N LEU A 49 7.33 -2.55 -4.55
CA LEU A 49 7.40 -3.73 -3.71
C LEU A 49 8.66 -4.54 -3.99
N LYS A 50 9.18 -4.58 -5.20
CA LYS A 50 10.44 -5.29 -5.52
C LYS A 50 11.66 -4.73 -4.75
N GLU A 51 11.68 -3.43 -4.50
CA GLU A 51 12.80 -2.75 -3.83
C GLU A 51 12.74 -2.90 -2.30
N ILE A 52 11.54 -3.02 -1.73
CA ILE A 52 11.36 -3.11 -0.28
C ILE A 52 11.74 -4.51 0.24
N ASN A 53 12.62 -4.55 1.23
CA ASN A 53 13.03 -5.77 1.94
C ASN A 53 13.11 -5.55 3.46
N ASP A 54 13.35 -6.63 4.21
CA ASP A 54 13.40 -6.60 5.67
C ASP A 54 14.45 -5.61 6.22
N ASP A 55 15.58 -5.46 5.55
CA ASP A 55 16.66 -4.57 6.00
C ASP A 55 16.29 -3.11 5.80
N MET A 56 15.67 -2.77 4.67
CA MET A 56 15.12 -1.44 4.41
C MET A 56 14.03 -1.10 5.45
N LEU A 57 13.14 -2.05 5.78
CA LEU A 57 12.12 -1.83 6.81
C LEU A 57 12.74 -1.59 8.19
N LYS A 58 13.79 -2.33 8.57
CA LYS A 58 14.51 -2.13 9.84
C LYS A 58 15.21 -0.78 9.89
N GLN A 59 15.91 -0.38 8.82
CA GLN A 59 16.63 0.89 8.75
C GLN A 59 15.71 2.11 8.86
N ASN A 60 14.51 2.01 8.28
CA ASN A 60 13.51 3.08 8.32
C ASN A 60 12.62 3.05 9.57
N ASN A 61 12.83 2.11 10.50
CA ASN A 61 12.03 2.00 11.73
C ASN A 61 12.64 2.80 12.88
N SER A 62 12.56 4.11 12.81
CA SER A 62 13.16 5.04 13.78
C SER A 62 12.53 5.02 15.18
N SER A 63 11.31 4.49 15.36
CA SER A 63 10.61 4.48 16.66
C SER A 63 10.14 3.09 17.12
N ASN A 64 10.77 2.03 16.62
CA ASN A 64 10.42 0.63 16.94
C ASN A 64 8.91 0.34 16.77
N ARG A 65 8.32 0.92 15.72
CA ARG A 65 6.90 0.77 15.36
C ARG A 65 6.68 -0.61 14.74
N PRO A 66 5.44 -1.13 14.74
CA PRO A 66 5.11 -2.30 13.94
C PRO A 66 5.49 -2.11 12.47
N TYR A 67 6.07 -3.13 11.83
CA TYR A 67 6.64 -3.00 10.48
C TYR A 67 5.63 -2.53 9.42
N TYR A 68 4.35 -2.90 9.56
CA TYR A 68 3.29 -2.49 8.64
C TYR A 68 3.05 -0.97 8.67
N ILE A 69 3.37 -0.28 9.78
CA ILE A 69 3.35 1.20 9.85
C ILE A 69 4.51 1.76 9.02
N THR A 70 5.73 1.27 9.24
CA THR A 70 6.92 1.70 8.46
C THR A 70 6.73 1.43 6.97
N LEU A 71 6.20 0.25 6.62
CA LEU A 71 5.85 -0.10 5.25
C LEU A 71 4.81 0.85 4.66
N SER A 72 3.78 1.21 5.43
CA SER A 72 2.77 2.18 4.99
C SER A 72 3.35 3.56 4.73
N ILE A 73 4.27 4.04 5.58
CA ILE A 73 4.96 5.34 5.36
C ILE A 73 5.70 5.33 4.02
N ILE A 74 6.47 4.28 3.75
CA ILE A 74 7.22 4.13 2.49
C ILE A 74 6.24 4.10 1.31
N LEU A 75 5.23 3.23 1.36
CA LEU A 75 4.26 3.06 0.28
C LEU A 75 3.47 4.34 0.01
N PHE A 76 2.98 5.03 1.05
CA PHE A 76 2.27 6.28 0.88
C PHE A 76 3.14 7.42 0.33
N SER A 77 4.46 7.40 0.58
CA SER A 77 5.37 8.38 0.02
C SER A 77 5.56 8.24 -1.50
N GLN A 78 5.34 7.04 -2.04
CA GLN A 78 5.58 6.71 -3.46
C GLN A 78 4.28 6.52 -4.28
N LEU A 79 3.21 6.02 -3.66
CA LEU A 79 1.93 5.74 -4.30
C LEU A 79 0.91 6.84 -3.99
N GLN A 80 0.93 7.98 -4.68
CA GLN A 80 0.13 9.15 -4.26
C GLN A 80 -1.39 8.93 -4.30
N ASN A 81 -1.89 8.04 -5.16
CA ASN A 81 -3.32 7.86 -5.41
C ASN A 81 -4.02 6.88 -4.45
N ILE A 82 -3.28 6.12 -3.65
CA ILE A 82 -3.90 5.23 -2.64
C ILE A 82 -4.43 6.04 -1.45
N VAL A 83 -5.64 5.66 -1.00
CA VAL A 83 -6.32 6.26 0.16
C VAL A 83 -6.09 5.45 1.43
N SER A 84 -5.92 4.14 1.30
CA SER A 84 -5.56 3.25 2.42
C SER A 84 -4.81 2.01 1.96
N ILE A 85 -4.16 1.35 2.91
CA ILE A 85 -3.49 0.06 2.72
C ILE A 85 -4.07 -0.89 3.77
N GLU A 86 -4.51 -2.06 3.32
CA GLU A 86 -5.01 -3.13 4.17
C GLU A 86 -4.04 -4.30 4.16
N TYR A 87 -3.58 -4.69 5.35
CA TYR A 87 -2.69 -5.81 5.59
C TYR A 87 -3.49 -6.95 6.20
N VAL A 88 -3.50 -8.09 5.51
CA VAL A 88 -4.18 -9.30 5.96
C VAL A 88 -3.15 -10.39 6.18
N THR A 89 -3.17 -10.96 7.37
CA THR A 89 -2.47 -12.20 7.72
C THR A 89 -3.48 -13.18 8.31
N ASP A 90 -3.04 -14.41 8.59
CA ASP A 90 -3.90 -15.45 9.17
C ASP A 90 -4.59 -15.03 10.48
N ASN A 91 -3.99 -14.10 11.24
CA ASN A 91 -4.43 -13.76 12.59
C ASN A 91 -4.96 -12.33 12.75
N TYR A 92 -4.73 -11.44 11.77
CA TYR A 92 -5.14 -10.05 11.89
C TYR A 92 -5.38 -9.37 10.55
N VAL A 93 -6.29 -8.40 10.57
CA VAL A 93 -6.49 -7.42 9.51
C VAL A 93 -6.14 -6.04 10.09
N SER A 94 -5.23 -5.33 9.43
CA SER A 94 -4.87 -3.95 9.79
C SER A 94 -5.12 -3.05 8.61
N ILE A 95 -5.89 -1.99 8.80
CA ILE A 95 -6.15 -0.98 7.77
C ILE A 95 -5.48 0.31 8.22
N ILE A 96 -4.69 0.90 7.33
CA ILE A 96 -4.04 2.18 7.57
C ILE A 96 -4.48 3.12 6.46
N SER A 97 -5.18 4.19 6.82
CA SER A 97 -5.47 5.27 5.88
C SER A 97 -4.31 6.26 5.77
N ARG A 98 -4.26 6.95 4.63
CA ARG A 98 -3.30 8.03 4.40
C ARG A 98 -3.45 9.16 5.43
N ASP A 99 -4.67 9.47 5.86
CA ASP A 99 -4.90 10.53 6.85
C ASP A 99 -4.41 10.12 8.25
N GLU A 100 -4.47 8.84 8.58
CA GLU A 100 -3.95 8.30 9.84
C GLU A 100 -2.42 8.27 9.86
N ILE A 101 -1.75 8.02 8.73
CA ILE A 101 -0.29 7.86 8.72
C ILE A 101 0.44 9.13 9.18
N ASN A 102 -0.13 10.30 8.94
CA ASN A 102 0.42 11.58 9.38
C ASN A 102 0.54 11.69 10.92
N LYS A 103 -0.20 10.89 11.68
CA LYS A 103 -0.07 10.81 13.15
C LYS A 103 1.14 9.99 13.59
N TYR A 104 1.73 9.22 12.68
CA TYR A 104 2.87 8.34 12.92
C TYR A 104 4.16 8.87 12.30
N ILE A 105 4.17 10.01 11.61
CA ILE A 105 5.41 10.65 11.13
C ILE A 105 5.87 11.62 12.21
#